data_AF-A0AAE1RET3-F1
#
_entry.id   AF-A0AAE1RET3-F1
#
_cell.length_a   1.000
_cell.length_b   1.000
_cell.length_c   1.000
_cell.angle_alpha   90.00
_cell.angle_beta   90.00
_cell.angle_gamma   90.00
#
_symmetry.space_group_name_H-M   'P 1'
#
loop_
_entity.id
_entity.type
_entity.pdbx_description
1 polymer ?
#
loop_
_entity_poly.entity_id
_entity_poly.type
_entity_poly.pdbx_seq_one_letter_code
_entity_poly.pdbx_strand_id
1 'polypeptide(L)'
;MEACRLAIPLKAKAVIAQGVKSNPNSVKLWIQASKLEEDTVNKSRVLRKGLEHIFDSVRLWKAVVELANEEDARLLLQRAVECCPLHVELWLDLAKLENCENAEKVRRRTNRGG
;
A
#
# COMPACT_ATOMS: atom_id res chain seq x y z
N MET A 1 13.88 32.65 7.39
CA MET A 1 13.36 31.83 8.52
C MET A 1 12.92 30.44 8.02
N GLU A 2 13.76 29.74 7.25
CA GLU A 2 13.35 28.49 6.56
C GLU A 2 13.75 27.20 7.30
N ALA A 3 14.74 27.26 8.20
CA ALA A 3 15.35 26.09 8.83
C ALA A 3 14.45 25.38 9.87
N CYS A 4 13.55 26.11 10.54
CA CYS A 4 12.68 25.54 11.56
C CYS A 4 11.59 24.62 11.01
N ARG A 5 11.18 24.81 9.74
CA ARG A 5 10.09 24.06 9.11
C ARG A 5 10.52 22.65 8.69
N LEU A 6 11.79 22.47 8.33
CA LEU A 6 12.38 21.19 7.94
C LEU A 6 12.85 20.34 9.14
N ALA A 7 13.14 20.97 10.28
CA ALA A 7 13.55 20.26 11.50
C ALA A 7 12.43 19.40 12.12
N ILE A 8 11.17 19.83 11.97
CA ILE A 8 10.01 19.15 12.55
C ILE A 8 9.74 17.79 11.85
N PRO A 9 9.73 17.69 10.50
CA PRO A 9 9.65 16.42 9.78
C PRO A 9 10.76 15.42 10.12
N LEU A 10 12.01 15.88 10.21
CA LEU A 10 13.16 15.00 10.51
C LEU A 10 13.06 14.40 11.92
N LYS A 11 12.67 15.22 12.90
CA LYS A 11 12.47 14.75 14.27
C LYS A 11 11.28 13.80 14.37
N ALA A 12 10.19 14.06 13.63
CA ALA A 12 9.04 13.16 13.55
C ALA A 12 9.42 11.81 12.92
N LYS A 13 10.22 11.79 11.84
CA LYS A 13 10.73 10.56 11.22
C LYS A 13 11.54 9.73 12.21
N ALA A 14 12.45 10.35 12.96
CA ALA A 14 13.26 9.65 13.96
C ALA A 14 12.41 9.02 15.08
N VAL A 15 11.42 9.76 15.60
CA VAL A 15 10.51 9.28 16.65
C VAL A 15 9.65 8.11 16.15
N ILE A 16 9.05 8.22 14.96
CA ILE A 16 8.24 7.13 14.42
C ILE A 16 9.12 5.92 14.06
N ALA A 17 10.32 6.12 13.51
CA ALA A 17 11.27 5.05 13.24
C ALA A 17 11.66 4.29 14.51
N GLN A 18 11.84 5.00 15.63
CA GLN A 18 12.05 4.36 16.93
C GLN A 18 10.79 3.64 17.41
N GLY A 19 9.62 4.26 17.23
CA GLY A 19 8.33 3.66 17.58
C GLY A 19 8.08 2.32 16.87
N VAL A 20 8.31 2.24 15.55
CA VAL A 20 8.14 0.98 14.80
C VAL A 20 9.18 -0.08 15.20
N LYS A 21 10.39 0.32 15.62
CA LYS A 21 11.38 -0.63 16.15
C LYS A 21 10.97 -1.18 17.51
N SER A 22 10.42 -0.33 18.39
CA SER A 22 9.98 -0.72 19.72
C SER A 22 8.67 -1.50 19.71
N ASN A 23 7.77 -1.21 18.75
CA ASN A 23 6.50 -1.92 18.60
C ASN A 23 6.20 -2.19 17.11
N PRO A 24 6.82 -3.23 16.53
CA PRO A 24 6.65 -3.58 15.11
C PRO A 24 5.27 -4.13 14.80
N ASN A 25 4.48 -4.54 15.79
CA ASN A 25 3.13 -5.10 15.60
C ASN A 25 2.04 -4.02 15.54
N SER A 26 2.41 -2.73 15.54
CA SER A 26 1.45 -1.63 15.47
C SER A 26 1.21 -1.17 14.03
N VAL A 27 0.09 -1.59 13.45
CA VAL A 27 -0.40 -1.11 12.14
C VAL A 27 -0.46 0.42 12.09
N LYS A 28 -0.89 1.07 13.19
CA LYS A 28 -0.98 2.53 13.26
C LYS A 28 0.39 3.19 13.07
N LEU A 29 1.45 2.65 13.68
CA LEU A 29 2.79 3.21 13.56
C LEU A 29 3.31 3.09 12.13
N TRP A 30 3.11 1.95 11.47
CA TRP A 30 3.50 1.77 10.07
C TRP A 30 2.76 2.71 9.10
N ILE A 31 1.45 2.93 9.32
CA ILE A 31 0.68 3.90 8.52
C ILE A 31 1.15 5.33 8.76
N GLN A 32 1.49 5.71 10.00
CA GLN A 32 2.04 7.03 10.26
C GLN A 32 3.46 7.19 9.71
N ALA A 33 4.27 6.14 9.77
CA ALA A 33 5.60 6.11 9.17
C ALA A 33 5.54 6.35 7.66
N SER A 34 4.63 5.68 6.95
CA SER A 34 4.47 5.90 5.51
C SER A 34 4.03 7.33 5.19
N LYS A 35 3.14 7.93 5.99
CA LYS A 35 2.71 9.33 5.79
C LYS A 35 3.83 10.36 5.93
N LEU A 36 4.92 10.03 6.62
CA LEU A 36 6.09 10.90 6.69
C LEU A 36 6.99 10.82 5.46
N GLU A 37 6.82 9.81 4.61
CA GLU A 37 7.53 9.72 3.35
C GLU A 37 6.89 10.61 2.28
N GLU A 38 7.72 11.16 1.40
CA GLU A 38 7.27 12.03 0.32
C GLU A 38 6.90 11.19 -0.91
N ASP A 39 7.81 10.31 -1.33
CA ASP A 39 7.64 9.46 -2.51
C ASP A 39 6.75 8.25 -2.24
N THR A 40 5.89 7.93 -3.21
CA THR A 40 5.05 6.71 -3.19
C THR A 40 5.86 5.43 -3.07
N VAL A 41 7.06 5.40 -3.66
CA VAL A 41 8.01 4.28 -3.54
C VAL A 41 8.45 4.08 -2.09
N ASN A 42 8.84 5.16 -1.40
CA ASN A 42 9.26 5.10 0.00
C ASN A 42 8.09 4.75 0.92
N LYS A 43 6.90 5.31 0.65
CA LYS A 43 5.65 4.92 1.33
C LYS A 43 5.37 3.42 1.22
N SER A 44 5.44 2.88 0.01
CA SER A 44 5.22 1.44 -0.25
C SER A 44 6.26 0.58 0.46
N ARG A 45 7.54 0.97 0.45
CA ARG A 45 8.61 0.26 1.17
C ARG A 45 8.36 0.19 2.67
N VAL A 46 7.96 1.30 3.29
CA VAL A 46 7.65 1.34 4.73
C VAL A 46 6.47 0.43 5.07
N LEU A 47 5.41 0.46 4.27
CA LEU A 47 4.23 -0.37 4.50
C LEU A 47 4.51 -1.86 4.27
N ARG A 48 5.28 -2.21 3.23
CA ARG A 48 5.71 -3.60 2.99
C ARG A 48 6.56 -4.15 4.13
N LYS A 49 7.45 -3.33 4.69
CA LYS A 49 8.17 -3.69 5.92
C LYS A 49 7.24 -3.92 7.11
N GLY A 50 6.16 -3.15 7.21
CA GLY A 50 5.11 -3.42 8.19
C GLY A 50 4.41 -4.77 7.97
N LEU A 51 4.18 -5.16 6.71
CA LEU A 51 3.59 -6.46 6.36
C LEU A 51 4.52 -7.64 6.69
N GLU A 52 5.85 -7.46 6.71
CA GLU A 52 6.80 -8.48 7.20
C GLU A 52 6.58 -8.81 8.68
N HIS A 53 6.03 -7.86 9.46
CA HIS A 53 5.69 -8.06 10.87
C HIS A 53 4.21 -8.41 11.09
N ILE A 54 3.32 -7.88 10.26
CA ILE A 54 1.86 -7.99 10.42
C ILE A 54 1.22 -8.39 9.08
N PHE A 55 1.34 -9.66 8.73
CA PHE A 55 0.91 -10.18 7.42
C PHE A 55 -0.61 -10.27 7.25
N ASP A 56 -1.37 -10.31 8.35
CA ASP A 56 -2.84 -10.46 8.38
C ASP A 56 -3.59 -9.11 8.42
N SER A 57 -2.86 -7.99 8.31
CA SER A 57 -3.47 -6.66 8.38
C SER A 57 -4.01 -6.20 7.04
N VAL A 58 -5.33 -6.34 6.87
CA VAL A 58 -6.09 -5.79 5.73
C VAL A 58 -5.79 -4.31 5.49
N ARG A 59 -5.65 -3.55 6.58
CA ARG A 59 -5.41 -2.11 6.51
C ARG A 59 -4.04 -1.77 5.93
N LEU A 60 -3.01 -2.58 6.20
CA LEU A 60 -1.70 -2.42 5.57
C LEU A 60 -1.77 -2.85 4.10
N TRP A 61 -2.44 -3.97 3.80
CA TRP A 61 -2.62 -4.45 2.43
C TRP A 61 -3.30 -3.40 1.55
N LYS A 62 -4.44 -2.85 1.97
CA LYS A 62 -5.15 -1.79 1.25
C LYS A 62 -4.23 -0.57 1.01
N ALA A 63 -3.49 -0.13 2.02
CA ALA A 63 -2.59 1.00 1.89
C ALA A 63 -1.43 0.76 0.90
N VAL A 64 -0.91 -0.47 0.78
CA VAL A 64 0.13 -0.79 -0.22
C VAL A 64 -0.48 -0.86 -1.62
N VAL A 65 -1.67 -1.45 -1.75
CA VAL A 65 -2.41 -1.58 -3.02
C VAL A 65 -2.78 -0.21 -3.58
N GLU A 66 -3.23 0.73 -2.75
CA GLU A 66 -3.57 2.10 -3.16
C GLU A 66 -2.37 2.89 -3.71
N LEU A 67 -1.15 2.50 -3.36
CA LEU A 67 0.09 3.14 -3.83
C LEU A 67 0.69 2.46 -5.05
N ALA A 68 0.18 1.28 -5.42
CA ALA A 68 0.68 0.46 -6.51
C ALA A 68 0.00 0.83 -7.84
N ASN A 69 0.65 0.52 -8.96
CA ASN A 69 -0.02 0.54 -10.26
C ASN A 69 -0.99 -0.65 -10.38
N GLU A 70 -1.80 -0.69 -11.43
CA GLU A 70 -2.83 -1.73 -11.61
C GLU A 70 -2.26 -3.16 -11.60
N GLU A 71 -1.11 -3.36 -12.24
CA GLU A 71 -0.43 -4.67 -12.34
C GLU A 71 0.07 -5.15 -10.96
N ASP A 72 0.78 -4.29 -10.23
CA ASP A 72 1.30 -4.59 -8.90
C ASP A 72 0.16 -4.71 -7.88
N ALA A 73 -0.87 -3.85 -7.98
CA ALA A 73 -2.06 -3.89 -7.14
C ALA A 73 -2.75 -5.26 -7.20
N ARG A 74 -2.84 -5.86 -8.39
CA ARG A 74 -3.39 -7.21 -8.55
C ARG A 74 -2.54 -8.24 -7.82
N LEU A 75 -1.22 -8.24 -8.02
CA LEU A 75 -0.31 -9.19 -7.37
C LEU A 75 -0.35 -9.05 -5.84
N LEU A 76 -0.45 -7.82 -5.35
CA LEU A 76 -0.59 -7.53 -3.92
C LEU A 76 -1.93 -8.00 -3.36
N LEU A 77 -3.03 -7.78 -4.07
CA LEU A 77 -4.35 -8.25 -3.64
C LEU A 77 -4.45 -9.77 -3.63
N GLN A 78 -3.85 -10.46 -4.61
CA GLN A 78 -3.77 -11.93 -4.61
C GLN A 78 -3.08 -12.45 -3.34
N ARG A 79 -1.94 -11.86 -2.96
CA ARG A 79 -1.27 -12.20 -1.69
C ARG A 79 -2.10 -11.82 -0.48
N ALA A 80 -2.78 -10.66 -0.52
CA ALA A 80 -3.61 -10.19 0.57
C ALA A 80 -4.78 -11.15 0.86
N VAL A 81 -5.44 -11.69 -0.17
CA VAL A 81 -6.54 -12.65 0.01
C VAL A 81 -6.07 -14.01 0.53
N GLU A 82 -4.84 -14.43 0.19
CA GLU A 82 -4.22 -15.62 0.77
C GLU A 82 -3.91 -15.43 2.26
N CYS A 83 -3.39 -14.27 2.64
CA CYS A 83 -3.08 -13.95 4.05
C CYS A 83 -4.34 -13.63 4.89
N CYS A 84 -5.38 -13.08 4.26
CA CYS A 84 -6.60 -12.60 4.93
C CYS A 84 -7.87 -13.20 4.29
N PRO A 85 -8.06 -14.53 4.30
CA PRO A 85 -9.14 -15.18 3.54
C PRO A 85 -10.54 -14.80 4.05
N LEU A 86 -10.66 -14.41 5.32
CA LEU A 86 -11.93 -14.04 5.96
C LEU A 86 -12.45 -12.66 5.54
N HIS A 87 -11.62 -11.83 4.89
CA HIS A 87 -11.97 -10.47 4.53
C HIS A 87 -12.47 -10.36 3.09
N VAL A 88 -13.79 -10.54 2.92
CA VAL A 88 -14.51 -10.45 1.63
C VAL A 88 -14.19 -9.19 0.83
N GLU A 89 -13.94 -8.06 1.48
CA GLU A 89 -13.64 -6.80 0.77
C GLU A 89 -12.41 -6.92 -0.14
N LEU A 90 -11.37 -7.67 0.26
CA LEU A 90 -10.17 -7.87 -0.55
C LEU A 90 -10.47 -8.69 -1.82
N TRP A 91 -11.36 -9.68 -1.71
CA TRP A 91 -11.84 -10.46 -2.84
C TRP A 91 -12.67 -9.62 -3.81
N LEU A 92 -13.51 -8.72 -3.29
CA LEU A 92 -14.30 -7.80 -4.13
C LEU A 92 -13.41 -6.82 -4.88
N ASP A 93 -12.37 -6.29 -4.23
CA ASP A 93 -11.43 -5.37 -4.87
C ASP A 93 -10.58 -6.09 -5.93
N LEU A 94 -10.15 -7.34 -5.67
CA LEU A 94 -9.48 -8.18 -6.65
C LEU A 94 -10.36 -8.45 -7.88
N ALA A 95 -11.63 -8.84 -7.69
CA ALA A 95 -12.55 -9.13 -8.79
C ALA A 95 -12.84 -7.89 -9.66
N LYS A 96 -12.92 -6.70 -9.07
CA LYS A 96 -13.06 -5.44 -9.82
C LYS A 96 -11.85 -5.18 -10.72
N LEU A 97 -10.63 -5.42 -10.21
CA LEU A 97 -9.39 -5.24 -10.96
C LEU A 97 -9.26 -6.22 -12.13
N GLU A 98 -9.70 -7.47 -11.97
CA GLU A 98 -9.70 -8.45 -13.08
C GLU A 98 -10.70 -8.08 -14.19
N ASN A 99 -11.87 -7.54 -13.81
CA ASN A 99 -12.87 -7.11 -14.78
C ASN A 99 -12.45 -5.87 -15.58
N CYS A 100 -11.73 -4.92 -14.96
CA CYS A 100 -11.20 -3.73 -15.64
C CYS A 100 -10.21 -4.10 -16.76
N GLU A 101 -9.30 -5.06 -16.51
CA GLU A 101 -8.34 -5.49 -17.54
C GLU A 101 -9.04 -6.17 -18.73
N ASN A 102 -10.04 -7.01 -18.46
CA ASN A 102 -10.81 -7.64 -19.53
C ASN A 102 -11.55 -6.59 -20.38
N ALA A 103 -12.11 -5.56 -19.76
CA ALA A 103 -12.74 -4.44 -20.46
C ALA A 103 -11.72 -3.64 -21.31
N GLU A 104 -10.53 -3.35 -20.77
CA GLU A 104 -9.42 -2.70 -21.48
C GLU A 104 -8.96 -3.51 -22.71
N LYS A 105 -8.78 -4.84 -22.55
CA LYS A 105 -8.37 -5.74 -23.64
C LYS A 105 -9.40 -5.78 -24.77
N VAL A 106 -10.68 -5.84 -24.43
CA VAL A 106 -11.77 -5.80 -25.42
C VAL A 106 -11.77 -4.44 -26.13
N ARG A 107 -11.68 -3.32 -25.39
CA ARG A 107 -11.64 -1.96 -25.97
C ARG A 107 -10.46 -1.76 -26.94
N ARG A 108 -9.26 -2.24 -26.59
CA ARG A 108 -8.07 -2.13 -27.45
C ARG A 108 -8.20 -2.91 -28.75
N ARG A 109 -8.97 -4.02 -28.77
CA ARG A 109 -9.28 -4.76 -29.99
C ARG A 109 -10.27 -4.02 -30.89
N THR A 110 -11.27 -3.36 -30.30
CA THR A 110 -12.27 -2.59 -31.06
C THR A 110 -11.68 -1.32 -31.68
N ASN A 111 -10.67 -0.70 -31.08
CA ASN A 111 -10.08 0.56 -31.55
C ASN A 111 -9.01 0.43 -32.66
N ARG A 112 -8.66 -0.79 -33.09
CA ARG A 112 -7.73 -1.05 -34.21
C ARG A 112 -8.42 -1.58 -35.48
N GLY A 113 -9.74 -1.70 -35.46
CA GLY A 113 -10.54 -2.27 -36.57
C GLY A 113 -11.56 -1.30 -37.16
N GLY A 114 -11.39 0.02 -36.95
CA GLY A 114 -12.22 1.07 -37.53
C GLY A 114 -11.41 1.97 -38.44
#